data_AF-M1BNJ6-F1
#
_entry.id   AF-M1BNJ6-F1
#
_cell.length_a   1.000
_cell.length_b   1.000
_cell.length_c   1.000
_cell.angle_alpha   90.00
_cell.angle_beta   90.00
_cell.angle_gamma   90.00
#
_symmetry.space_group_name_H-M   'P 1'
#
loop_
_entity.id
_entity.type
_entity.pdbx_description
1 polymer ?
#
loop_
_entity_poly.entity_id
_entity_poly.type
_entity_poly.pdbx_seq_one_letter_code
_entity_poly.pdbx_strand_id
1 'polypeptide(L)'
;MKRGGQEIYVGPLGRSSCHLIKYFESLPGVSKIKEAYNPATWMLEVTAASQEMMLGVDFADLYKKSDLYKRNKALIAELSTPRPGTKDLHFETQFSQSFWTQCMACLWKQHLSYWRNPSYTAVRFIFTVILALVFGTLFWDLGRRVSQSQDLFNAMGSMYAATLFLGVQNSSSVQPVVAVERTVFYRERAAGMYSALPYAFGQVIVEIPYVFVQAAFYGIIVYAMIGFEWTVAKSFGTSSSCTSLSCTSPSMA
;
A
#
# COMPACT_ATOMS: atom_id res chain seq x y z
N MET A 1 14.74 26.18 -10.24
CA MET A 1 14.11 26.59 -8.97
C MET A 1 15.19 26.57 -7.91
N LYS A 2 15.31 27.63 -7.09
CA LYS A 2 16.30 27.75 -6.01
C LYS A 2 15.89 26.88 -4.81
N ARG A 3 16.85 26.52 -3.95
CA ARG A 3 16.55 25.91 -2.64
C ARG A 3 15.57 26.81 -1.89
N GLY A 4 14.49 26.22 -1.36
CA GLY A 4 13.37 26.97 -0.76
C GLY A 4 12.17 27.18 -1.69
N GLY A 5 12.17 26.57 -2.88
CA GLY A 5 10.98 26.55 -3.76
C GLY A 5 10.77 27.86 -4.53
N GLN A 6 11.77 28.73 -4.59
CA GLN A 6 11.68 30.01 -5.29
C GLN A 6 12.02 29.86 -6.78
N GLU A 7 11.25 30.54 -7.62
CA GLU A 7 11.46 30.57 -9.06
C GLU A 7 12.58 31.55 -9.44
N ILE A 8 13.48 31.11 -10.31
CA ILE A 8 14.60 31.92 -10.84
C ILE A 8 14.50 32.13 -12.35
N TYR A 9 13.68 31.32 -13.02
CA TYR A 9 13.38 31.40 -14.45
C TYR A 9 12.16 30.53 -14.72
N VAL A 10 11.14 31.09 -15.38
CA VAL A 10 10.01 30.34 -15.95
C VAL A 10 9.76 30.91 -17.33
N GLY A 11 9.97 30.10 -18.36
CA GLY A 11 9.83 30.54 -19.74
C GLY A 11 10.21 29.45 -20.74
N PRO A 12 9.93 29.66 -22.03
CA PRO A 12 10.29 28.72 -23.07
C PRO A 12 11.81 28.67 -23.26
N LEU A 13 12.38 27.46 -23.30
CA LEU A 13 13.82 27.27 -23.50
C LEU A 13 14.31 27.79 -24.87
N GLY A 14 13.46 27.70 -25.89
CA GLY A 14 13.84 27.97 -27.28
C GLY A 14 14.66 26.84 -27.90
N ARG A 15 14.96 26.95 -29.20
CA ARG A 15 15.80 25.96 -29.91
C ARG A 15 17.21 25.99 -29.33
N SER A 16 17.73 24.83 -28.95
CA SER A 16 19.04 24.71 -28.27
C SER A 16 19.17 25.58 -27.01
N SER A 17 18.09 25.77 -26.26
CA SER A 17 18.06 26.54 -25.00
C SER A 17 18.47 28.01 -25.14
N CYS A 18 18.37 28.59 -26.34
CA CYS A 18 18.88 29.93 -26.62
C CYS A 18 18.19 31.04 -25.82
N HIS A 19 16.91 30.90 -25.46
CA HIS A 19 16.20 31.90 -24.67
C HIS A 19 16.61 31.86 -23.20
N LEU A 20 16.85 30.66 -22.67
CA LEU A 20 17.36 30.48 -21.32
C LEU A 20 18.77 31.05 -21.19
N ILE A 21 19.66 30.75 -22.15
CA ILE A 21 21.03 31.25 -22.16
C ILE A 21 21.02 32.79 -22.22
N LYS A 22 20.28 33.38 -23.17
CA LYS A 22 20.15 34.83 -23.28
C LYS A 22 19.63 35.49 -22.01
N TYR A 23 18.70 34.86 -21.30
CA TYR A 23 18.19 35.39 -20.04
C TYR A 23 19.28 35.45 -18.97
N PHE A 24 19.96 34.33 -18.69
CA PHE A 24 20.98 34.29 -17.64
C PHE A 24 22.23 35.10 -18.02
N GLU A 25 22.63 35.13 -19.29
CA GLU A 25 23.74 35.99 -19.77
C GLU A 25 23.42 37.49 -19.70
N SER A 26 22.13 37.87 -19.67
CA SER A 26 21.73 39.26 -19.49
C SER A 26 21.86 39.75 -18.03
N LEU A 27 22.03 38.82 -17.08
CA LEU A 27 22.19 39.16 -15.68
C LEU A 27 23.64 39.57 -15.37
N PRO A 28 23.83 40.61 -14.55
CA PRO A 28 25.17 41.09 -14.23
C PRO A 28 25.98 40.03 -13.47
N GLY A 29 27.20 39.76 -13.94
CA GLY A 29 28.16 38.87 -13.27
C GLY A 29 28.03 37.38 -13.61
N VAL A 30 27.04 36.98 -14.42
CA VAL A 30 26.94 35.60 -14.91
C VAL A 30 27.96 35.34 -16.02
N SER A 31 28.72 34.25 -15.92
CA SER A 31 29.67 33.83 -16.95
C SER A 31 28.96 33.29 -18.18
N LYS A 32 29.40 33.68 -19.38
CA LYS A 32 28.85 33.16 -20.64
C LYS A 32 29.06 31.66 -20.78
N ILE A 33 28.15 30.99 -21.46
CA ILE A 33 28.28 29.56 -21.72
C ILE A 33 29.43 29.29 -22.70
N LYS A 34 30.20 28.22 -22.44
CA LYS A 34 31.28 27.78 -23.35
C LYS A 34 30.69 27.08 -24.57
N GLU A 35 31.38 27.16 -25.71
CA GLU A 35 30.98 26.42 -26.90
C GLU A 35 30.90 24.91 -26.62
N ALA A 36 29.89 24.25 -27.20
CA ALA A 36 29.57 22.84 -27.00
C ALA A 36 29.31 22.39 -25.54
N TYR A 37 29.10 23.33 -24.61
CA TYR A 37 28.76 22.98 -23.23
C TYR A 37 27.25 22.73 -23.06
N ASN A 38 26.88 21.81 -22.16
CA ASN A 38 25.48 21.50 -21.90
C ASN A 38 24.79 22.69 -21.17
N PRO A 39 23.76 23.33 -21.78
CA PRO A 39 23.09 24.48 -21.17
C PRO A 39 22.40 24.18 -19.83
N ALA A 40 21.93 22.95 -19.63
CA ALA A 40 21.30 22.57 -18.37
C ALA A 40 22.33 22.53 -17.23
N THR A 41 23.52 21.99 -17.49
CA THR A 41 24.62 21.94 -16.52
C THR A 41 25.13 23.34 -16.22
N TRP A 42 25.38 24.16 -17.25
CA TRP A 42 25.84 25.53 -17.07
C TRP A 42 24.84 26.37 -16.26
N MET A 43 23.54 26.24 -16.52
CA MET A 43 22.52 26.96 -15.76
C MET A 43 22.57 26.62 -14.27
N LEU A 44 22.76 25.35 -13.91
CA LEU A 44 22.87 24.92 -12.51
C LEU A 44 24.15 25.44 -11.84
N GLU A 45 25.25 25.55 -12.58
CA GLU A 45 26.53 26.08 -12.07
C GLU A 45 26.44 27.60 -11.82
N VAL A 46 25.90 28.36 -12.77
CA VAL A 46 25.83 29.83 -12.64
C VAL A 46 24.75 30.29 -11.66
N THR A 47 23.77 29.43 -11.37
CA THR A 47 22.71 29.68 -10.36
C THR A 47 22.95 28.96 -9.04
N ALA A 48 24.13 28.37 -8.84
CA ALA A 48 24.49 27.71 -7.59
C ALA A 48 24.55 28.73 -6.44
N ALA A 49 24.24 28.28 -5.22
CA ALA A 49 24.24 29.13 -4.03
C ALA A 49 25.60 29.79 -3.74
N SER A 50 26.70 29.12 -4.07
CA SER A 50 28.06 29.69 -3.99
C SER A 50 28.25 30.86 -4.96
N GLN A 51 27.73 30.73 -6.18
CA GLN A 51 27.83 31.77 -7.20
C GLN A 51 26.94 32.96 -6.85
N GLU A 52 25.75 32.69 -6.34
CA GLU A 52 24.82 33.70 -5.83
C GLU A 52 25.45 34.54 -4.69
N MET A 53 26.13 33.89 -3.74
CA MET A 53 26.87 34.55 -2.66
C MET A 53 28.06 35.36 -3.18
N MET A 54 28.83 34.82 -4.13
CA MET A 54 29.97 35.52 -4.74
C MET A 54 29.53 36.78 -5.51
N LEU A 55 28.39 36.71 -6.19
CA LEU A 55 27.83 37.82 -6.94
C LEU A 55 27.04 38.81 -6.07
N GLY A 56 26.68 38.43 -4.85
CA GLY A 56 25.88 39.26 -3.94
C GLY A 56 24.48 39.57 -4.48
N VAL A 57 23.94 38.71 -5.34
CA VAL A 57 22.62 38.88 -5.96
C VAL A 57 21.64 37.84 -5.41
N ASP A 58 20.34 38.10 -5.49
CA ASP A 58 19.33 37.04 -5.36
C ASP A 58 18.65 36.82 -6.71
N PHE A 59 18.87 35.63 -7.29
CA PHE A 59 18.30 35.29 -8.60
C PHE A 59 16.78 35.27 -8.59
N ALA A 60 16.14 34.94 -7.46
CA ALA A 60 14.69 34.94 -7.35
C ALA A 60 14.12 36.36 -7.41
N ASP A 61 14.79 37.33 -6.80
CA ASP A 61 14.37 38.73 -6.84
C ASP A 61 14.68 39.39 -8.17
N LEU A 62 15.80 39.03 -8.81
CA LEU A 62 16.08 39.42 -10.19
C LEU A 62 14.99 38.91 -11.15
N TYR A 63 14.55 37.66 -10.97
CA TYR A 63 13.46 37.11 -11.76
C TYR A 63 12.15 37.87 -11.54
N LYS A 64 11.73 38.14 -10.31
CA LYS A 64 10.51 38.92 -10.01
C LYS A 64 10.53 40.33 -10.63
N LYS A 65 11.70 40.96 -10.71
CA LYS A 65 11.87 42.30 -11.31
C LYS A 65 11.94 42.27 -12.84
N SER A 66 12.23 41.11 -13.43
CA SER A 66 12.41 40.95 -14.87
C SER A 66 11.11 41.14 -15.67
N ASP A 67 11.24 41.55 -16.93
CA ASP A 67 10.08 41.65 -17.82
C ASP A 67 9.46 40.29 -18.14
N LEU A 68 10.24 39.20 -18.04
CA LEU A 68 9.74 37.83 -18.20
C LEU A 68 8.68 37.51 -17.14
N TYR A 69 8.94 37.86 -15.88
CA TYR A 69 7.96 37.66 -14.80
C TYR A 69 6.69 38.49 -15.03
N LYS A 70 6.82 39.76 -15.45
CA LYS A 70 5.67 40.62 -15.77
C LYS A 70 4.80 40.02 -16.89
N ARG A 71 5.44 39.54 -17.98
CA ARG A 71 4.73 38.87 -19.10
C ARG A 71 4.04 37.59 -18.64
N ASN A 72 4.70 36.77 -17.82
CA ASN A 72 4.09 35.55 -17.29
C ASN A 72 2.88 35.88 -16.40
N LYS A 73 2.96 36.91 -15.55
CA LYS A 73 1.82 37.35 -14.74
C LYS A 73 0.66 37.87 -15.58
N ALA A 74 0.94 38.63 -16.64
CA ALA A 74 -0.08 39.08 -17.58
C ALA A 74 -0.75 37.89 -18.31
N LEU A 75 0.05 36.92 -18.78
CA LEU A 75 -0.46 35.72 -19.44
C LEU A 75 -1.30 34.85 -18.48
N ILE A 76 -0.88 34.71 -17.22
CA ILE A 76 -1.67 34.02 -16.20
C ILE A 76 -3.01 34.74 -15.98
N ALA A 77 -3.02 36.07 -15.88
CA ALA A 77 -4.25 36.84 -15.70
C ALA A 77 -5.21 36.67 -16.89
N GLU A 78 -4.70 36.68 -18.12
CA GLU A 78 -5.46 36.42 -19.34
C GLU A 78 -6.05 35.00 -19.37
N LEU A 79 -5.23 33.98 -19.11
CA LEU A 79 -5.64 32.58 -19.13
C LEU A 79 -6.51 32.17 -17.95
N SER A 80 -6.46 32.91 -16.83
CA SER A 80 -7.33 32.65 -15.67
C SER A 80 -8.78 33.05 -15.92
N THR A 81 -9.04 33.91 -16.92
CA THR A 81 -10.41 34.25 -17.33
C THR A 81 -10.89 33.31 -18.42
N PRO A 82 -11.96 32.52 -18.18
CA PRO A 82 -12.48 31.61 -19.20
C PRO A 82 -13.05 32.39 -20.38
N ARG A 83 -12.96 31.81 -21.58
CA ARG A 83 -13.48 32.44 -22.79
C ARG A 83 -15.01 32.53 -22.70
N PRO A 84 -15.65 33.62 -23.17
CA PRO A 84 -17.10 33.73 -23.19
C PRO A 84 -17.73 32.54 -23.93
N GLY A 85 -18.67 31.83 -23.28
CA GLY A 85 -19.35 30.66 -23.86
C GLY A 85 -18.69 29.31 -23.60
N THR A 86 -17.52 29.25 -22.94
CA THR A 86 -16.96 27.98 -22.46
C THR A 86 -17.49 27.63 -21.08
N LYS A 87 -17.82 26.36 -20.86
CA LYS A 87 -18.18 25.81 -19.53
C LYS A 87 -16.93 25.26 -18.87
N ASP A 88 -16.87 25.34 -17.56
CA ASP A 88 -15.81 24.71 -16.78
C ASP A 88 -15.80 23.20 -17.02
N LEU A 89 -14.59 22.64 -17.05
CA LEU A 89 -14.38 21.21 -17.26
C LEU A 89 -14.86 20.46 -16.01
N HIS A 90 -16.07 19.88 -16.09
CA HIS A 90 -16.68 19.13 -14.99
C HIS A 90 -16.61 17.63 -15.27
N PHE A 91 -15.98 16.88 -14.36
CA PHE A 91 -16.02 15.42 -14.38
C PHE A 91 -17.12 14.94 -13.44
N GLU A 92 -18.05 14.12 -13.94
CA GLU A 92 -19.15 13.57 -13.13
C GLU A 92 -18.67 12.63 -12.02
N THR A 93 -17.51 12.00 -12.21
CA THR A 93 -16.95 11.01 -11.28
C THR A 93 -15.50 11.35 -10.94
N GLN A 94 -15.13 11.11 -9.69
CA GLN A 94 -13.75 11.28 -9.23
C GLN A 94 -12.79 10.27 -9.88
N PHE A 95 -13.28 9.10 -10.26
CA PHE A 95 -12.49 8.01 -10.83
C PHE A 95 -13.01 7.64 -12.22
N SER A 96 -12.10 7.32 -13.15
CA SER A 96 -12.44 7.01 -14.54
C SER A 96 -13.24 5.71 -14.74
N GLN A 97 -13.30 4.83 -13.73
CA GLN A 97 -13.90 3.50 -13.82
C GLN A 97 -14.87 3.24 -12.68
N SER A 98 -15.83 2.34 -12.93
CA SER A 98 -16.80 1.92 -11.93
C SER A 98 -16.13 1.25 -10.72
N PHE A 99 -16.80 1.28 -9.56
CA PHE A 99 -16.33 0.65 -8.34
C PHE A 99 -16.02 -0.85 -8.52
N TRP A 100 -16.84 -1.56 -9.30
CA TRP A 100 -16.68 -3.00 -9.51
C TRP A 100 -15.45 -3.32 -10.35
N THR A 101 -15.21 -2.54 -11.40
CA THR A 101 -14.00 -2.66 -12.22
C THR A 101 -12.75 -2.37 -11.39
N GLN A 102 -12.80 -1.37 -10.51
CA GLN A 102 -11.71 -1.09 -9.57
C GLN A 102 -11.46 -2.28 -8.63
N CYS A 103 -12.51 -2.91 -8.10
CA CYS A 103 -12.41 -4.05 -7.19
C CYS A 103 -11.78 -5.27 -7.88
N MET A 104 -12.26 -5.62 -9.08
CA MET A 104 -11.69 -6.72 -9.86
C MET A 104 -10.24 -6.47 -10.27
N ALA A 105 -9.89 -5.24 -10.66
CA ALA A 105 -8.50 -4.89 -10.96
C ALA A 105 -7.59 -4.99 -9.72
N CYS A 106 -8.07 -4.56 -8.54
CA CYS A 106 -7.33 -4.70 -7.28
C CYS A 106 -7.14 -6.17 -6.91
N LEU A 107 -8.21 -6.98 -7.00
CA LEU A 107 -8.16 -8.41 -6.71
C LEU A 107 -7.21 -9.15 -7.66
N TRP A 108 -7.26 -8.86 -8.96
CA TRP A 108 -6.33 -9.42 -9.93
C TRP A 108 -4.88 -9.09 -9.59
N LYS A 109 -4.60 -7.82 -9.26
CA LYS A 109 -3.27 -7.36 -8.86
C LYS A 109 -2.78 -8.10 -7.61
N GLN A 110 -3.61 -8.22 -6.59
CA GLN A 110 -3.27 -8.91 -5.35
C GLN A 110 -3.08 -10.41 -5.56
N HIS A 111 -3.94 -11.06 -6.35
CA HIS A 111 -3.78 -12.46 -6.69
C HIS A 111 -2.44 -12.73 -7.38
N LEU A 112 -2.07 -11.88 -8.36
CA LEU A 112 -0.78 -11.97 -9.04
C LEU A 112 0.41 -11.71 -8.09
N SER A 113 0.27 -10.77 -7.16
CA SER A 113 1.28 -10.44 -6.13
C SER A 113 1.54 -11.65 -5.22
N TYR A 114 0.48 -12.31 -4.75
CA TYR A 114 0.57 -13.48 -3.88
C TYR A 114 1.12 -14.69 -4.63
N TRP A 115 0.66 -14.91 -5.87
CA TRP A 115 1.16 -16.00 -6.70
C TRP A 115 2.65 -15.87 -7.03
N ARG A 116 3.13 -14.64 -7.26
CA ARG A 116 4.55 -14.36 -7.54
C ARG A 116 5.45 -14.36 -6.30
N ASN A 117 4.87 -14.33 -5.09
CA ASN A 117 5.61 -14.39 -3.83
C ASN A 117 5.36 -15.74 -3.11
N PRO A 118 5.87 -16.87 -3.66
CA PRO A 118 5.65 -18.18 -3.06
C PRO A 118 6.32 -18.32 -1.69
N SER A 119 7.36 -17.53 -1.39
CA SER A 119 8.06 -17.53 -0.12
C SER A 119 7.12 -17.23 1.06
N TYR A 120 6.25 -16.24 0.90
CA TYR A 120 5.26 -15.87 1.91
C TYR A 120 4.27 -17.01 2.21
N THR A 121 3.65 -17.56 1.15
CA THR A 121 2.67 -18.64 1.27
C THR A 121 3.32 -19.92 1.81
N ALA A 122 4.53 -20.27 1.36
CA ALA A 122 5.25 -21.45 1.81
C ALA A 122 5.63 -21.36 3.29
N VAL A 123 6.14 -20.20 3.74
CA VAL A 123 6.49 -19.98 5.15
C VAL A 123 5.26 -20.13 6.04
N ARG A 124 4.13 -19.51 5.68
CA ARG A 124 2.87 -19.67 6.44
C ARG A 124 2.42 -21.13 6.51
N PHE A 125 2.51 -21.86 5.40
CA PHE A 125 2.12 -23.27 5.37
C PHE A 125 3.02 -24.14 6.25
N ILE A 126 4.34 -24.00 6.13
CA ILE A 126 5.32 -24.74 6.94
C ILE A 126 5.12 -24.47 8.44
N PHE A 127 4.99 -23.20 8.83
CA PHE A 127 4.73 -22.84 10.23
C PHE A 127 3.43 -23.45 10.74
N THR A 128 2.37 -23.48 9.92
CA THR A 128 1.10 -24.11 10.30
C THR A 128 1.25 -25.60 10.52
N VAL A 129 1.99 -26.30 9.67
CA VAL A 129 2.23 -27.74 9.81
C VAL A 129 3.04 -28.03 11.08
N ILE A 130 4.12 -27.28 11.33
CA ILE A 130 4.92 -27.42 12.55
C ILE A 130 4.05 -27.18 13.78
N LEU A 131 3.22 -26.13 13.76
CA LEU A 131 2.34 -25.80 14.86
C LEU A 131 1.25 -26.87 15.08
N ALA A 132 0.69 -27.40 14.00
CA ALA A 132 -0.27 -28.50 14.04
C ALA A 132 0.35 -29.76 14.66
N LEU A 133 1.61 -30.07 14.35
CA LEU A 133 2.33 -31.20 14.95
C LEU A 133 2.61 -30.96 16.44
N VAL A 134 3.09 -29.77 16.82
CA VAL A 134 3.35 -29.42 18.22
C VAL A 134 2.07 -29.56 19.04
N PHE A 135 0.98 -28.90 18.62
CA PHE A 135 -0.30 -29.05 19.30
C PHE A 135 -0.82 -30.47 19.23
N GLY A 136 -0.78 -31.13 18.07
CA GLY A 136 -1.20 -32.53 17.94
C GLY A 136 -0.46 -33.48 18.89
N THR A 137 0.84 -33.26 19.15
CA THR A 137 1.58 -34.01 20.18
C THR A 137 1.20 -33.62 21.60
N LEU A 138 0.89 -32.35 21.88
CA LEU A 138 0.41 -31.90 23.18
C LEU A 138 -0.95 -32.51 23.54
N PHE A 139 -1.82 -32.74 22.54
CA PHE A 139 -3.14 -33.35 22.70
C PHE A 139 -3.19 -34.85 22.41
N TRP A 140 -2.04 -35.52 22.40
CA TRP A 140 -1.96 -36.92 21.99
C TRP A 140 -2.87 -37.81 22.85
N ASP A 141 -3.79 -38.52 22.19
CA ASP A 141 -4.71 -39.50 22.81
C ASP A 141 -5.64 -38.93 23.90
N LEU A 142 -5.83 -37.61 23.94
CA LEU A 142 -6.68 -36.94 24.93
C LEU A 142 -8.17 -37.31 24.77
N GLY A 143 -8.59 -37.65 23.55
CA GLY A 143 -9.96 -38.08 23.23
C GLY A 143 -10.38 -39.39 23.91
N ARG A 144 -9.44 -40.23 24.38
CA ARG A 144 -9.74 -41.48 25.10
C ARG A 144 -9.79 -41.33 26.62
N ARG A 145 -9.28 -40.23 27.19
CA ARG A 145 -9.14 -40.02 28.65
C ARG A 145 -10.10 -38.98 29.20
N VAL A 146 -11.36 -38.98 28.76
CA VAL A 146 -12.37 -37.97 29.15
C VAL A 146 -13.08 -38.33 30.46
N SER A 147 -12.43 -39.06 31.35
CA SER A 147 -13.07 -39.64 32.55
C SER A 147 -13.14 -38.65 33.73
N GLN A 148 -12.32 -37.59 33.73
CA GLN A 148 -12.22 -36.62 34.83
C GLN A 148 -12.48 -35.19 34.34
N SER A 149 -13.24 -34.41 35.11
CA SER A 149 -13.58 -33.01 34.76
C SER A 149 -12.35 -32.10 34.58
N GLN A 150 -11.24 -32.41 35.25
CA GLN A 150 -9.99 -31.66 35.11
C GLN A 150 -9.36 -31.83 33.72
N ASP A 151 -9.45 -33.03 33.13
CA ASP A 151 -8.91 -33.33 31.80
C ASP A 151 -9.71 -32.60 30.71
N LEU A 152 -11.02 -32.47 30.92
CA LEU A 152 -11.91 -31.65 30.08
C LEU A 152 -11.53 -30.16 30.12
N PHE A 153 -11.32 -29.58 31.31
CA PHE A 153 -10.91 -28.18 31.44
C PHE A 153 -9.53 -27.94 30.81
N ASN A 154 -8.58 -28.86 31.01
CA ASN A 154 -7.25 -28.78 30.40
C ASN A 154 -7.33 -28.85 28.87
N ALA A 155 -8.15 -29.75 28.32
CA ALA A 155 -8.38 -29.87 26.87
C ALA A 155 -8.99 -28.59 26.27
N MET A 156 -10.05 -28.05 26.90
CA MET A 156 -10.70 -26.82 26.43
C MET A 156 -9.76 -25.62 26.49
N GLY A 157 -9.02 -25.45 27.59
CA GLY A 157 -8.08 -24.34 27.76
C GLY A 157 -6.93 -24.37 26.75
N SER A 158 -6.41 -25.56 26.46
CA SER A 158 -5.36 -25.72 25.46
C SER A 158 -5.89 -25.57 24.02
N MET A 159 -7.10 -26.03 23.69
CA MET A 159 -7.73 -25.77 22.37
C MET A 159 -7.95 -24.27 22.12
N TYR A 160 -8.36 -23.55 23.17
CA TYR A 160 -8.47 -22.09 23.14
C TYR A 160 -7.11 -21.43 22.89
N ALA A 161 -6.07 -21.82 23.64
CA ALA A 161 -4.71 -21.31 23.45
C ALA A 161 -4.17 -21.57 22.04
N ALA A 162 -4.42 -22.76 21.48
CA ALA A 162 -4.01 -23.12 20.13
C ALA A 162 -4.70 -22.25 19.06
N THR A 163 -6.01 -22.03 19.20
CA THR A 163 -6.79 -21.19 18.28
C THR A 163 -6.35 -19.73 18.34
N LEU A 164 -6.12 -19.19 19.54
CA LEU A 164 -5.59 -17.83 19.72
C LEU A 164 -4.21 -17.68 19.10
N PHE A 165 -3.30 -18.61 19.38
CA PHE A 165 -1.94 -18.54 18.86
C PHE A 165 -1.92 -18.59 17.33
N LEU A 166 -2.73 -19.48 16.73
CA LEU A 166 -2.89 -19.54 15.28
C LEU A 166 -3.42 -18.23 14.69
N GLY A 167 -4.41 -17.59 15.35
CA GLY A 167 -4.96 -16.30 14.92
C GLY A 167 -3.93 -15.16 14.97
N VAL A 168 -3.15 -15.10 16.05
CA VAL A 168 -2.07 -14.10 16.21
C VAL A 168 -0.98 -14.30 15.15
N GLN A 169 -0.52 -15.54 14.95
CA GLN A 169 0.52 -15.84 13.95
C GLN A 169 0.08 -15.49 12.53
N ASN A 170 -1.16 -15.83 12.15
CA ASN A 170 -1.71 -15.44 10.85
C ASN A 170 -1.75 -13.91 10.70
N SER A 171 -2.21 -13.19 11.71
CA SER A 171 -2.28 -11.72 11.69
C SER A 171 -0.90 -11.07 11.57
N SER A 172 0.08 -11.54 12.33
CA SER A 172 1.46 -11.03 12.29
C SER A 172 2.14 -11.30 10.95
N SER A 173 1.85 -12.43 10.32
CA SER A 173 2.46 -12.78 9.02
C SER A 173 2.04 -11.84 7.89
N VAL A 174 0.79 -11.34 7.92
CA VAL A 174 0.22 -10.46 6.88
C VAL A 174 0.82 -9.04 6.94
N GLN A 175 1.21 -8.57 8.13
CA GLN A 175 1.71 -7.20 8.36
C GLN A 175 2.85 -6.76 7.42
N PRO A 176 3.95 -7.52 7.25
CA PRO A 176 5.05 -7.10 6.36
C PRO A 176 4.63 -7.01 4.89
N VAL A 177 3.77 -7.92 4.41
CA VAL A 177 3.27 -7.90 3.03
C VAL A 177 2.44 -6.64 2.79
N VAL A 178 1.49 -6.37 3.70
CA VAL A 178 0.63 -5.17 3.62
C VAL A 178 1.45 -3.89 3.77
N ALA A 179 2.51 -3.88 4.58
CA ALA A 179 3.36 -2.71 4.74
C ALA A 179 4.04 -2.30 3.42
N VAL A 180 4.54 -3.28 2.65
CA VAL A 180 5.14 -3.04 1.33
C VAL A 180 4.07 -2.56 0.35
N GLU A 181 2.94 -3.25 0.25
CA GLU A 181 1.85 -2.92 -0.69
C GLU A 181 1.23 -1.54 -0.40
N ARG A 182 1.14 -1.15 0.88
CA ARG A 182 0.61 0.14 1.31
C ARG A 182 1.37 1.32 0.72
N THR A 183 2.69 1.21 0.54
CA THR A 183 3.49 2.28 -0.07
C THR A 183 3.10 2.53 -1.52
N VAL A 184 2.82 1.45 -2.25
CA VAL A 184 2.34 1.49 -3.64
C VAL A 184 0.92 2.04 -3.70
N PHE A 185 0.04 1.58 -2.80
CA PHE A 185 -1.33 2.08 -2.67
C PHE A 185 -1.39 3.60 -2.48
N TYR A 186 -0.55 4.17 -1.61
CA TYR A 186 -0.54 5.62 -1.42
C TYR A 186 -0.12 6.39 -2.67
N ARG A 187 0.81 5.85 -3.46
CA ARG A 187 1.24 6.47 -4.73
C ARG A 187 0.13 6.38 -5.79
N GLU A 188 -0.51 5.22 -5.93
CA GLU A 188 -1.60 5.01 -6.89
C GLU A 188 -2.85 5.83 -6.52
N ARG A 189 -3.15 5.97 -5.22
CA ARG A 189 -4.23 6.82 -4.72
C ARG A 189 -3.93 8.30 -4.93
N ALA A 190 -2.69 8.75 -4.71
CA ALA A 190 -2.27 10.12 -4.99
C ALA A 190 -2.36 10.46 -6.49
N ALA A 191 -2.16 9.47 -7.36
CA ALA A 191 -2.38 9.58 -8.80
C ALA A 191 -3.86 9.51 -9.22
N GLY A 192 -4.80 9.32 -8.28
CA GLY A 192 -6.24 9.28 -8.56
C GLY A 192 -6.73 8.02 -9.27
N MET A 193 -5.99 6.89 -9.20
CA MET A 193 -6.31 5.69 -9.99
C MET A 193 -7.55 4.93 -9.49
N TYR A 194 -7.71 4.77 -8.17
CA TYR A 194 -8.82 4.05 -7.56
C TYR A 194 -9.03 4.46 -6.09
N SER A 195 -10.20 4.13 -5.54
CA SER A 195 -10.58 4.48 -4.15
C SER A 195 -10.03 3.49 -3.11
N ALA A 196 -10.08 3.84 -1.82
CA ALA A 196 -9.53 2.99 -0.76
C ALA A 196 -10.34 1.69 -0.52
N LEU A 197 -11.64 1.71 -0.82
CA LEU A 197 -12.55 0.58 -0.54
C LEU A 197 -12.29 -0.64 -1.44
N PRO A 198 -12.19 -0.51 -2.78
CA PRO A 198 -11.83 -1.63 -3.66
C PRO A 198 -10.54 -2.34 -3.29
N TYR A 199 -9.55 -1.59 -2.81
CA TYR A 199 -8.29 -2.15 -2.31
C TYR A 199 -8.50 -2.99 -1.05
N ALA A 200 -9.27 -2.50 -0.08
CA ALA A 200 -9.59 -3.22 1.14
C ALA A 200 -10.37 -4.52 0.85
N PHE A 201 -11.37 -4.46 -0.04
CA PHE A 201 -12.13 -5.65 -0.44
C PHE A 201 -11.27 -6.68 -1.14
N GLY A 202 -10.45 -6.26 -2.11
CA GLY A 202 -9.52 -7.18 -2.78
C GLY A 202 -8.59 -7.86 -1.76
N GLN A 203 -8.08 -7.10 -0.78
CA GLN A 203 -7.12 -7.61 0.21
C GLN A 203 -7.75 -8.68 1.11
N VAL A 204 -9.02 -8.50 1.48
CA VAL A 204 -9.75 -9.51 2.27
C VAL A 204 -10.05 -10.73 1.41
N ILE A 205 -10.54 -10.54 0.18
CA ILE A 205 -10.96 -11.63 -0.71
C ILE A 205 -9.78 -12.53 -1.08
N VAL A 206 -8.59 -11.97 -1.31
CA VAL A 206 -7.41 -12.78 -1.68
C VAL A 206 -6.93 -13.67 -0.54
N GLU A 207 -7.07 -13.25 0.72
CA GLU A 207 -6.59 -14.01 1.91
C GLU A 207 -7.53 -15.16 2.29
N ILE A 208 -8.85 -15.04 2.07
CA ILE A 208 -9.85 -16.08 2.41
C ILE A 208 -9.46 -17.49 1.91
N PRO A 209 -9.13 -17.72 0.63
CA PRO A 209 -8.81 -19.06 0.14
C PRO A 209 -7.54 -19.64 0.77
N TYR A 210 -6.50 -18.82 1.01
CA TYR A 210 -5.26 -19.29 1.64
C TYR A 210 -5.49 -19.67 3.10
N VAL A 211 -6.20 -18.84 3.86
CA VAL A 211 -6.54 -19.11 5.26
C VAL A 211 -7.45 -20.34 5.36
N PHE A 212 -8.39 -20.51 4.44
CA PHE A 212 -9.28 -21.68 4.41
C PHE A 212 -8.50 -22.99 4.19
N VAL A 213 -7.61 -23.02 3.20
CA VAL A 213 -6.75 -24.19 2.94
C VAL A 213 -5.87 -24.48 4.16
N GLN A 214 -5.24 -23.45 4.72
CA GLN A 214 -4.40 -23.57 5.92
C GLN A 214 -5.17 -24.13 7.12
N ALA A 215 -6.39 -23.64 7.36
CA ALA A 215 -7.27 -24.13 8.43
C ALA A 215 -7.70 -25.59 8.22
N ALA A 216 -7.99 -25.99 6.97
CA ALA A 216 -8.34 -27.37 6.64
C ALA A 216 -7.16 -28.33 6.92
N PHE A 217 -5.94 -27.98 6.50
CA PHE A 217 -4.74 -28.78 6.79
C PHE A 217 -4.45 -28.89 8.28
N TYR A 218 -4.53 -27.77 9.01
CA TYR A 218 -4.37 -27.76 10.47
C TYR A 218 -5.40 -28.67 11.15
N GLY A 219 -6.67 -28.56 10.77
CA GLY A 219 -7.76 -29.36 11.31
C GLY A 219 -7.57 -30.85 11.08
N ILE A 220 -7.17 -31.26 9.87
CA ILE A 220 -6.94 -32.68 9.53
C ILE A 220 -5.81 -33.27 10.39
N ILE A 221 -4.68 -32.58 10.52
CA ILE A 221 -3.51 -33.06 11.29
C ILE A 221 -3.88 -33.20 12.78
N VAL A 222 -4.44 -32.14 13.37
CA VAL A 222 -4.78 -32.12 14.79
C VAL A 222 -5.87 -33.15 15.10
N TYR A 223 -6.89 -33.27 14.26
CA TYR A 223 -7.95 -34.26 14.42
C TYR A 223 -7.41 -35.70 14.38
N ALA A 224 -6.51 -36.00 13.44
CA ALA A 224 -5.86 -37.30 13.35
C ALA A 224 -5.00 -37.63 14.59
N MET A 225 -4.29 -36.65 15.15
CA MET A 225 -3.40 -36.86 16.30
C MET A 225 -4.13 -36.93 17.65
N ILE A 226 -5.29 -36.28 17.80
CA ILE A 226 -6.11 -36.39 19.02
C ILE A 226 -6.79 -37.77 19.13
N GLY A 227 -6.94 -38.48 18.01
CA GLY A 227 -7.55 -39.82 17.98
C GLY A 227 -9.06 -39.83 18.11
N PHE A 228 -9.74 -38.76 17.69
CA PHE A 228 -11.21 -38.72 17.63
C PHE A 228 -11.75 -39.76 16.64
N GLU A 229 -12.92 -40.34 16.94
CA GLU A 229 -13.56 -41.30 16.03
C GLU A 229 -13.89 -40.65 14.68
N TRP A 230 -13.36 -41.24 13.60
CA TRP A 230 -13.52 -40.83 12.20
C TRP A 230 -14.98 -40.99 11.72
N THR A 231 -15.87 -40.13 12.20
CA THR A 231 -17.21 -39.97 11.62
C THR A 231 -17.23 -38.67 10.82
N VAL A 232 -17.29 -38.79 9.50
CA VAL A 232 -17.22 -37.69 8.51
C VAL A 232 -18.27 -36.58 8.76
N ALA A 233 -19.36 -36.89 9.47
CA ALA A 233 -20.38 -35.92 9.86
C ALA A 233 -19.91 -34.91 10.93
N LYS A 234 -18.89 -35.24 11.74
CA LYS A 234 -18.47 -34.42 12.89
C LYS A 234 -17.30 -33.48 12.56
N SER A 235 -16.44 -33.85 11.60
CA SER A 235 -15.29 -33.04 11.17
C SER A 235 -15.69 -31.75 10.45
N PHE A 236 -16.77 -31.75 9.65
CA PHE A 236 -17.30 -30.56 8.99
C PHE A 236 -18.31 -29.77 9.85
N GLY A 237 -18.93 -30.39 10.87
CA GLY A 237 -19.94 -29.74 11.72
C GLY A 237 -19.37 -28.79 12.79
N THR A 238 -18.08 -28.85 13.08
CA THR A 238 -17.50 -28.07 14.20
C THR A 238 -17.11 -26.65 13.79
N SER A 239 -16.94 -26.37 12.48
CA SER A 239 -16.76 -25.00 11.98
C SER A 239 -18.04 -24.18 11.99
N SER A 240 -19.22 -24.82 12.01
CA SER A 240 -20.52 -24.15 11.99
C SER A 240 -21.20 -24.09 13.37
N SER A 241 -20.95 -25.07 14.24
CA SER A 241 -21.57 -25.14 15.57
C SER A 241 -20.91 -24.27 16.64
N CYS A 242 -19.68 -23.79 16.41
CA CYS A 242 -19.02 -22.90 17.37
C CYS A 242 -19.59 -21.46 17.36
N THR A 243 -20.38 -21.11 16.35
CA THR A 243 -21.09 -19.81 16.27
C THR A 243 -22.48 -19.86 16.93
N SER A 244 -23.07 -21.04 17.12
CA SER A 244 -24.43 -21.17 17.68
C SER A 244 -24.47 -21.44 19.19
N LEU A 245 -23.40 -21.96 19.80
CA LEU A 245 -23.38 -22.25 21.24
C LEU A 245 -23.23 -21.03 22.16
N SER A 246 -23.03 -19.82 21.62
CA SER A 246 -23.06 -18.57 22.42
C SER A 246 -24.47 -18.04 22.70
N CYS A 247 -25.55 -18.69 22.20
CA CYS A 247 -26.92 -18.15 22.29
C CYS A 247 -27.94 -19.03 23.02
N THR A 248 -27.53 -20.03 23.81
CA THR A 248 -28.50 -20.78 24.62
C THR A 248 -27.99 -21.01 26.02
N SER A 249 -28.02 -19.95 26.83
CA SER A 249 -28.19 -20.11 28.28
C SER A 249 -29.64 -20.54 28.53
N PRO A 250 -29.93 -21.72 29.11
CA PRO A 250 -31.20 -21.94 29.77
C PRO A 250 -31.08 -21.38 31.18
N SER A 251 -31.87 -20.34 31.44
CA SER A 251 -32.38 -20.06 32.78
C SER A 251 -33.00 -21.31 33.39
N MET A 252 -32.63 -21.65 34.64
CA MET A 252 -33.44 -22.30 35.68
C MET A 252 -32.46 -22.59 36.84
N ALA A 253 -32.53 -21.82 37.92
CA ALA A 253 -33.37 -22.03 39.11
C ALA A 253 -32.56 -22.72 40.21
#